data_AF-A0A5C0B1X6-F1
#
_entry.id   AF-A0A5C0B1X6-F1
#
_cell.length_a   1.000
_cell.length_b   1.000
_cell.length_c   1.000
_cell.angle_alpha   90.00
_cell.angle_beta   90.00
_cell.angle_gamma   90.00
#
_symmetry.space_group_name_H-M   'P 1'
#
loop_
_entity.id
_entity.type
_entity.pdbx_description
1 polymer ?
#
loop_
_entity_poly.entity_id
_entity_poly.type
_entity_poly.pdbx_seq_one_letter_code
_entity_poly.pdbx_strand_id
1 'polypeptide(L)'
;MAAAPMFIEYYRKADRIMISLVWLMFFYALGLALWYDTFIQAVVVGGGASVLLTLLYRVASGTRLLRCCIAVAFMVLAALHINQTKGVIEFHFGIFVLLAALTFYRDWLPILVGAVVIIAHHAIFHVLQHKGLPVFVMEQHHAGWHMILIHAFYVVLESAILLYLAVRSRTEAVVSQEMLDKMLTIRLEVLGKGHPQPVMRSPH
;
A
#
# COMPACT_ATOMS: atom_id res chain seq x y z
N MET A 1 -4.85 18.15 -3.18
CA MET A 1 -6.26 17.72 -3.05
C MET A 1 -6.42 16.93 -1.75
N ALA A 2 -6.98 17.57 -0.72
CA ALA A 2 -7.32 16.88 0.52
C ALA A 2 -8.40 15.82 0.23
N ALA A 3 -8.31 14.65 0.85
CA ALA A 3 -9.36 13.65 0.74
C ALA A 3 -10.67 14.28 1.24
N ALA A 4 -11.73 14.21 0.44
CA ALA A 4 -13.06 14.55 0.93
C ALA A 4 -13.31 13.75 2.22
N PRO A 5 -13.90 14.35 3.27
CA PRO A 5 -14.13 13.69 4.56
C PRO A 5 -14.89 12.36 4.44
N MET A 6 -15.56 12.14 3.31
CA MET A 6 -16.27 10.94 2.89
C MET A 6 -15.52 9.60 3.05
N PHE A 7 -14.19 9.55 2.91
CA PHE A 7 -13.44 8.28 2.88
C PHE A 7 -12.48 8.02 4.05
N ILE A 8 -12.50 8.85 5.09
CA ILE A 8 -11.51 8.73 6.18
C ILE A 8 -11.58 7.36 6.89
N GLU A 9 -12.79 6.86 7.18
CA GLU A 9 -12.99 5.56 7.83
C GLU A 9 -12.55 4.39 6.94
N TYR A 10 -12.76 4.51 5.63
CA TYR A 10 -12.24 3.55 4.65
C TYR A 10 -10.71 3.49 4.70
N TYR A 11 -10.04 4.65 4.70
CA TYR A 11 -8.59 4.71 4.78
C TYR A 11 -8.04 4.19 6.11
N ARG A 12 -8.70 4.49 7.24
CA ARG A 12 -8.33 3.92 8.55
C ARG A 12 -8.44 2.39 8.57
N LYS A 13 -9.47 1.83 7.93
CA LYS A 13 -9.61 0.38 7.78
C LYS A 13 -8.52 -0.20 6.89
N ALA A 14 -8.22 0.45 5.77
CA ALA A 14 -7.12 0.06 4.89
C ALA A 14 -5.77 0.09 5.63
N ASP A 15 -5.49 1.14 6.41
CA ASP A 15 -4.27 1.25 7.20
C ASP A 15 -4.09 0.09 8.17
N ARG A 16 -5.16 -0.37 8.85
CA ARG A 16 -5.09 -1.54 9.74
C ARG A 16 -4.66 -2.79 8.98
N ILE A 17 -5.23 -3.01 7.79
CA ILE A 17 -4.88 -4.16 6.94
C ILE A 17 -3.40 -4.06 6.54
N MET A 18 -2.94 -2.88 6.12
CA MET A 18 -1.55 -2.70 5.69
C MET A 18 -0.55 -2.82 6.83
N ILE A 19 -0.87 -2.32 8.02
CA ILE A 19 -0.03 -2.51 9.22
C ILE A 19 0.05 -4.00 9.58
N SER A 20 -1.04 -4.76 9.48
CA SER A 20 -0.99 -6.22 9.66
C SER A 20 -0.05 -6.89 8.64
N LEU A 21 -0.07 -6.44 7.38
CA LEU A 21 0.87 -6.93 6.36
C LEU A 21 2.33 -6.55 6.66
N VAL A 22 2.59 -5.34 7.16
CA VAL A 22 3.93 -4.92 7.63
C VAL A 22 4.45 -5.89 8.69
N TRP A 23 3.64 -6.20 9.72
CA TRP A 23 4.04 -7.14 10.77
C TRP A 23 4.21 -8.56 10.26
N LEU A 24 3.35 -9.01 9.35
CA LEU A 24 3.51 -10.31 8.69
C LEU A 24 4.86 -10.41 7.96
N MET A 25 5.23 -9.37 7.21
CA MET A 25 6.52 -9.31 6.52
C MET A 25 7.70 -9.30 7.51
N PHE A 26 7.58 -8.62 8.65
CA PHE A 26 8.62 -8.65 9.67
C PHE A 26 8.78 -10.05 10.28
N PHE A 27 7.70 -10.75 10.62
CA PHE A 27 7.79 -12.12 11.11
C PHE A 27 8.36 -13.07 10.06
N TYR A 28 8.04 -12.84 8.79
CA TYR A 28 8.67 -13.55 7.68
C TYR A 28 10.18 -13.27 7.60
N ALA A 29 10.62 -12.02 7.80
CA ALA A 29 12.04 -11.67 7.87
C ALA A 29 12.77 -12.35 9.03
N LEU A 30 12.11 -12.51 10.19
CA LEU A 30 12.65 -13.30 11.30
C LEU A 30 12.76 -14.79 10.94
N GLY A 31 11.78 -15.32 10.20
CA GLY A 31 11.84 -16.67 9.64
C GLY A 31 13.05 -16.87 8.72
N LEU A 32 13.30 -15.92 7.80
CA LEU A 32 14.49 -15.93 6.96
C LEU A 32 15.78 -15.79 7.77
N ALA A 33 15.77 -14.99 8.85
CA ALA A 33 16.94 -14.81 9.70
C ALA A 33 17.42 -16.12 10.36
N LEU A 34 16.51 -17.05 10.66
CA LEU A 34 16.88 -18.39 11.16
C LEU A 34 17.71 -19.19 10.16
N TRP A 35 17.45 -19.03 8.86
CA TRP A 35 18.11 -19.79 7.80
C TRP A 35 19.38 -19.11 7.28
N TYR A 36 19.36 -17.78 7.22
CA TYR A 36 20.42 -16.97 6.60
C TYR A 36 21.33 -16.26 7.61
N ASP A 37 21.11 -16.42 8.91
CA ASP A 37 21.85 -15.77 10.00
C ASP A 37 21.87 -14.24 9.87
N THR A 38 20.69 -13.65 9.69
CA THR A 38 20.51 -12.20 9.43
C THR A 38 19.66 -11.50 10.49
N PHE A 39 19.70 -11.97 11.74
CA PHE A 39 18.86 -11.44 12.83
C PHE A 39 19.02 -9.94 13.07
N ILE A 40 20.24 -9.42 12.95
CA ILE A 40 20.49 -7.98 13.10
C ILE A 40 19.72 -7.20 12.03
N GLN A 41 19.75 -7.64 10.77
CA GLN A 41 19.01 -6.99 9.69
C GLN A 41 17.50 -7.09 9.92
N ALA A 42 17.01 -8.27 10.30
CA ALA A 42 15.59 -8.50 10.56
C ALA A 42 15.06 -7.58 11.68
N VAL A 43 15.76 -7.49 12.82
CA VAL A 43 15.34 -6.68 13.96
C VAL A 43 15.50 -5.18 13.69
N VAL A 44 16.66 -4.76 13.19
CA VAL A 44 16.95 -3.32 13.01
C VAL A 44 16.13 -2.74 11.87
N VAL A 45 16.13 -3.38 10.70
CA VAL A 45 15.42 -2.88 9.52
C VAL A 45 13.95 -3.27 9.59
N GLY A 46 13.66 -4.56 9.74
CA GLY A 46 12.29 -5.06 9.74
C GLY A 46 11.50 -4.64 10.97
N GLY A 47 12.06 -4.86 12.16
CA GLY A 47 11.46 -4.46 13.43
C GLY A 47 11.37 -2.93 13.56
N GLY A 48 12.44 -2.22 13.20
CA GLY A 48 12.47 -0.76 13.19
C GLY A 48 11.39 -0.14 12.30
N ALA A 49 11.26 -0.61 11.05
CA ALA A 49 10.20 -0.16 10.15
C ALA A 49 8.80 -0.47 10.71
N SER A 50 8.60 -1.67 11.26
CA SER A 50 7.29 -2.11 11.77
C SER A 50 6.84 -1.32 12.99
N VAL A 51 7.74 -1.07 13.94
CA VAL A 51 7.49 -0.24 15.12
C VAL A 51 7.24 1.20 14.71
N LEU A 52 8.10 1.79 13.87
CA LEU A 52 7.95 3.17 13.40
C LEU A 52 6.59 3.39 12.74
N LEU A 53 6.17 2.50 11.84
CA LEU A 53 4.89 2.62 11.16
C LEU A 53 3.71 2.41 12.11
N THR A 54 3.84 1.54 13.11
CA THR A 54 2.82 1.38 14.16
C THR A 54 2.66 2.64 15.00
N LEU A 55 3.76 3.34 15.32
CA LEU A 55 3.71 4.63 16.03
C LEU A 55 3.08 5.72 15.16
N LEU A 56 3.49 5.83 13.89
CA LEU A 56 2.90 6.78 12.94
C LEU A 56 1.40 6.50 12.72
N TYR A 57 0.99 5.24 12.70
CA TYR A 57 -0.41 4.84 12.59
C TYR A 57 -1.28 5.47 13.69
N ARG A 58 -0.79 5.54 14.93
CA ARG A 58 -1.56 6.12 16.06
C ARG A 58 -1.89 7.59 15.88
N VAL A 59 -1.07 8.34 15.14
CA VAL A 59 -1.19 9.81 14.99
C VAL A 59 -1.64 10.24 13.61
N ALA A 60 -1.38 9.44 12.58
CA ALA A 60 -1.58 9.83 11.17
C ALA A 60 -2.54 8.90 10.41
N SER A 61 -3.28 8.01 11.09
CA SER A 61 -4.20 7.10 10.40
C SER A 61 -5.29 7.83 9.61
N GLY A 62 -5.54 7.34 8.39
CA GLY A 62 -6.45 7.89 7.40
C GLY A 62 -5.83 8.98 6.53
N THR A 63 -4.61 9.44 6.84
CA THR A 63 -3.94 10.49 6.06
C THR A 63 -3.24 9.92 4.82
N ARG A 64 -3.02 10.76 3.81
CA ARG A 64 -2.21 10.39 2.63
C ARG A 64 -0.74 10.18 2.98
N LEU A 65 -0.23 10.88 3.99
CA LEU A 65 1.15 10.75 4.44
C LEU A 65 1.42 9.33 4.93
N LEU A 66 0.58 8.80 5.84
CA LEU A 66 0.78 7.46 6.36
C LEU A 66 0.75 6.39 5.26
N ARG A 67 -0.17 6.53 4.28
CA ARG A 67 -0.25 5.62 3.12
C ARG A 67 1.04 5.61 2.30
N CYS A 68 1.69 6.77 2.13
CA CYS A 68 2.99 6.85 1.47
C CYS A 68 4.10 6.24 2.34
N CYS A 69 4.11 6.50 3.65
CA CYS A 69 5.07 5.86 4.57
C CYS A 69 4.94 4.34 4.56
N ILE A 70 3.72 3.80 4.50
CA ILE A 70 3.44 2.38 4.37
C ILE A 70 4.00 1.82 3.06
N ALA A 71 3.80 2.53 1.94
CA ALA A 71 4.38 2.14 0.66
C ALA A 71 5.91 2.07 0.71
N VAL A 72 6.57 3.04 1.34
CA VAL A 72 8.03 3.00 1.56
C VAL A 72 8.40 1.79 2.42
N ALA A 73 7.68 1.54 3.53
CA ALA A 73 7.96 0.42 4.42
C ALA A 73 7.79 -0.94 3.73
N PHE A 74 6.77 -1.11 2.89
CA PHE A 74 6.59 -2.30 2.07
C PHE A 74 7.79 -2.57 1.17
N MET A 75 8.29 -1.53 0.47
CA MET A 75 9.46 -1.69 -0.39
C MET A 75 10.74 -1.96 0.41
N VAL A 76 10.90 -1.35 1.59
CA VAL A 76 12.03 -1.62 2.49
C VAL A 76 11.99 -3.05 3.02
N LEU A 77 10.82 -3.58 3.39
CA LEU A 77 10.68 -4.94 3.87
C LEU A 77 10.86 -5.98 2.75
N ALA A 78 10.37 -5.70 1.54
CA ALA A 78 10.64 -6.54 0.38
C ALA A 78 12.14 -6.55 0.03
N ALA A 79 12.77 -5.37 0.02
CA ALA A 79 14.22 -5.24 -0.14
C ALA A 79 15.00 -6.01 0.93
N LEU A 80 14.56 -5.97 2.18
CA LEU A 80 15.15 -6.77 3.26
C LEU A 80 15.06 -8.27 2.95
N HIS A 81 13.90 -8.79 2.55
CA HIS A 81 13.75 -10.21 2.21
C HIS A 81 14.67 -10.63 1.06
N ILE A 82 14.76 -9.82 0.01
CA ILE A 82 15.68 -10.03 -1.13
C ILE A 82 17.14 -10.03 -0.65
N ASN A 83 17.50 -9.09 0.22
CA ASN A 83 18.85 -8.98 0.74
C ASN A 83 19.22 -10.17 1.64
N GLN A 84 18.32 -10.59 2.54
CA GLN A 84 18.51 -11.74 3.42
C GLN A 84 18.74 -13.03 2.62
N THR A 85 18.05 -13.17 1.48
CA THR A 85 18.14 -14.35 0.62
C THR A 85 19.25 -14.24 -0.43
N LYS A 86 20.07 -13.19 -0.38
CA LYS A 86 21.19 -12.96 -1.30
C LYS A 86 20.76 -12.77 -2.76
N GLY A 87 19.58 -12.17 -2.97
CA GLY A 87 19.11 -11.79 -4.29
C GLY A 87 18.28 -12.86 -5.03
N VAL A 88 17.76 -13.85 -4.30
CA VAL A 88 16.92 -14.92 -4.88
C VAL A 88 15.68 -14.33 -5.56
N ILE A 89 15.41 -14.78 -6.79
CA ILE A 89 14.41 -14.14 -7.66
C ILE A 89 12.98 -14.24 -7.13
N GLU A 90 12.62 -15.34 -6.46
CA GLU A 90 11.27 -15.57 -5.93
C GLU A 90 10.85 -14.50 -4.91
N PHE A 91 11.80 -13.94 -4.15
CA PHE A 91 11.51 -12.91 -3.17
C PHE A 91 11.20 -11.54 -3.81
N HIS A 92 11.54 -11.36 -5.10
CA HIS A 92 11.17 -10.15 -5.84
C HIS A 92 9.67 -10.11 -6.15
N PHE A 93 8.99 -11.26 -6.24
CA PHE A 93 7.54 -11.30 -6.44
C PHE A 93 6.78 -10.57 -5.33
N GLY A 94 7.35 -10.49 -4.12
CA GLY A 94 6.81 -9.70 -3.01
C GLY A 94 6.61 -8.22 -3.37
N ILE A 95 7.46 -7.64 -4.24
CA ILE A 95 7.33 -6.25 -4.70
C ILE A 95 6.00 -6.05 -5.41
N PHE A 96 5.72 -6.89 -6.40
CA PHE A 96 4.50 -6.85 -7.22
C PHE A 96 3.25 -7.05 -6.35
N VAL A 97 3.29 -8.04 -5.46
CA VAL A 97 2.18 -8.31 -4.51
C VAL A 97 1.89 -7.09 -3.64
N LEU A 98 2.92 -6.42 -3.12
CA LEU A 98 2.74 -5.27 -2.24
C LEU A 98 2.32 -4.01 -2.99
N LEU A 99 2.84 -3.78 -4.20
CA LEU A 99 2.35 -2.69 -5.07
C LEU A 99 0.88 -2.90 -5.42
N ALA A 100 0.49 -4.13 -5.77
CA ALA A 100 -0.90 -4.48 -6.00
C ALA A 100 -1.77 -4.24 -4.75
N ALA A 101 -1.29 -4.64 -3.56
CA ALA A 101 -1.99 -4.39 -2.30
C ALA A 101 -2.24 -2.89 -2.04
N LEU A 102 -1.29 -2.01 -2.38
CA LEU A 102 -1.48 -0.54 -2.25
C LEU A 102 -2.66 0.00 -3.07
N THR A 103 -3.10 -0.70 -4.12
CA THR A 103 -4.31 -0.35 -4.89
C THR A 103 -5.57 -0.35 -4.02
N PHE A 104 -5.58 -1.11 -2.91
CA PHE A 104 -6.66 -1.07 -1.92
C PHE A 104 -6.84 0.31 -1.30
N TYR A 105 -5.84 1.19 -1.33
CA TYR A 105 -6.02 2.57 -0.88
C TYR A 105 -6.82 3.44 -1.85
N ARG A 106 -7.08 2.99 -3.08
CA ARG A 106 -7.68 3.82 -4.15
C ARG A 106 -6.98 5.17 -4.29
N ASP A 107 -5.66 5.17 -4.10
CA ASP A 107 -4.83 6.35 -4.20
C ASP A 107 -3.59 5.99 -5.00
N TRP A 108 -3.36 6.75 -6.05
CA TRP A 108 -2.26 6.53 -6.98
C TRP A 108 -0.90 6.87 -6.37
N LEU A 109 -0.84 7.82 -5.41
CA LEU A 109 0.44 8.33 -4.93
C LEU A 109 1.25 7.28 -4.14
N PRO A 110 0.69 6.50 -3.20
CA PRO A 110 1.42 5.44 -2.53
C PRO A 110 2.05 4.43 -3.52
N ILE A 111 1.34 4.07 -4.59
CA ILE A 111 1.84 3.16 -5.62
C ILE A 111 3.06 3.77 -6.32
N LEU A 112 2.95 5.03 -6.76
CA LEU A 112 4.07 5.73 -7.39
C LEU A 112 5.28 5.84 -6.44
N VAL A 113 5.04 6.16 -5.16
CA VAL A 113 6.10 6.25 -4.15
C VAL A 113 6.80 4.90 -3.98
N GLY A 114 6.04 3.81 -3.86
CA GLY A 114 6.60 2.45 -3.78
C GLY A 114 7.44 2.11 -5.01
N ALA A 115 6.91 2.34 -6.21
CA ALA A 115 7.62 2.08 -7.46
C ALA A 115 8.95 2.85 -7.55
N VAL A 116 8.96 4.13 -7.19
CA VAL A 116 10.19 4.95 -7.19
C VAL A 116 11.21 4.42 -6.18
N VAL A 117 10.78 4.07 -4.97
CA VAL A 117 11.67 3.53 -3.94
C VAL A 117 12.31 2.23 -4.39
N ILE A 118 11.54 1.31 -4.96
CA ILE A 118 12.09 0.00 -5.33
C ILE A 118 13.01 0.07 -6.55
N ILE A 119 12.71 0.94 -7.53
CA ILE A 119 13.61 1.23 -8.64
C ILE A 119 14.94 1.79 -8.12
N ALA A 120 14.89 2.77 -7.21
CA ALA A 120 16.07 3.36 -6.60
C ALA A 120 16.86 2.31 -5.81
N HIS A 121 16.18 1.48 -5.00
CA HIS A 121 16.79 0.37 -4.28
C HIS A 121 17.57 -0.55 -5.23
N HIS A 122 16.94 -1.01 -6.31
CA HIS A 122 17.57 -1.95 -7.23
C HIS A 122 18.81 -1.35 -7.91
N ALA A 123 18.73 -0.11 -8.37
CA ALA A 123 19.87 0.57 -8.98
C ALA A 123 21.02 0.79 -7.97
N ILE A 124 20.70 1.26 -6.76
CA ILE A 124 21.70 1.53 -5.72
C ILE A 124 22.34 0.23 -5.23
N PHE A 125 21.55 -0.78 -4.88
CA PHE A 125 22.06 -2.05 -4.37
C PHE A 125 22.83 -2.80 -5.44
N HIS A 126 22.44 -2.71 -6.71
CA HIS A 126 23.22 -3.27 -7.81
C HIS A 126 24.63 -2.66 -7.85
N VAL A 127 24.75 -1.33 -7.79
CA VAL A 127 26.05 -0.64 -7.77
C VAL A 127 26.87 -1.01 -6.53
N LEU A 128 26.25 -1.05 -5.35
CA LEU A 128 26.94 -1.38 -4.10
C LEU A 128 27.40 -2.85 -4.07
N GLN A 129 26.56 -3.77 -4.56
CA GLN A 129 26.89 -5.19 -4.68
C GLN A 129 28.08 -5.39 -5.63
N HIS A 130 28.13 -4.69 -6.77
CA HIS A 130 29.26 -4.74 -7.70
C HIS A 130 30.55 -4.17 -7.12
N LYS A 131 30.45 -3.25 -6.15
CA LYS A 131 31.60 -2.74 -5.39
C LYS A 131 32.06 -3.71 -4.28
N GLY A 132 31.42 -4.86 -4.13
CA GLY A 132 31.76 -5.87 -3.12
C GLY A 132 31.21 -5.58 -1.72
N LEU A 133 30.28 -4.64 -1.57
CA LEU A 133 29.59 -4.45 -0.29
C LEU A 133 28.64 -5.63 -0.02
N PRO A 134 28.41 -6.01 1.25
CA PRO A 134 27.55 -7.14 1.62
C PRO A 134 26.07 -6.79 1.56
N VAL A 135 25.63 -6.23 0.43
CA VAL A 135 24.23 -5.96 0.09
C VAL A 135 23.90 -6.66 -1.21
N PHE A 136 22.70 -7.19 -1.31
CA PHE A 136 22.31 -8.11 -2.37
C PHE A 136 20.97 -7.70 -2.96
N VAL A 137 20.95 -7.54 -4.28
CA VAL A 137 19.73 -7.36 -5.07
C VAL A 137 19.52 -8.52 -6.04
N MET A 138 20.59 -9.07 -6.60
CA MET A 138 20.53 -10.17 -7.58
C MET A 138 21.54 -11.24 -7.19
N GLU A 139 21.26 -12.49 -7.52
CA GLU A 139 22.26 -13.56 -7.40
C GLU A 139 23.49 -13.25 -8.28
N GLN A 140 24.69 -13.59 -7.81
CA GLN A 140 25.95 -13.16 -8.41
C GLN A 140 26.08 -13.49 -9.91
N HIS A 141 25.53 -14.62 -10.34
CA HIS A 141 25.59 -15.07 -11.74
C HIS A 141 24.50 -14.44 -12.63
N HIS A 142 23.55 -13.70 -12.04
CA HIS A 142 22.47 -12.98 -12.74
C HIS A 142 22.52 -11.46 -12.52
N ALA A 143 23.53 -10.93 -11.84
CA ALA A 143 23.63 -9.52 -11.46
C ALA A 143 24.04 -8.58 -12.62
N GLY A 144 23.49 -8.74 -13.82
CA GLY A 144 23.78 -7.82 -14.94
C GLY A 144 22.86 -6.60 -14.95
N TRP A 145 23.35 -5.44 -15.45
CA TRP A 145 22.51 -4.25 -15.66
C TRP A 145 21.29 -4.53 -16.56
N HIS A 146 21.43 -5.46 -17.52
CA HIS A 146 20.32 -5.88 -18.37
C HIS A 146 19.16 -6.48 -17.56
N MET A 147 19.44 -7.29 -16.53
CA MET A 147 18.41 -7.84 -15.65
C MET A 147 17.71 -6.76 -14.83
N ILE A 148 18.46 -5.77 -14.32
CA ILE A 148 17.88 -4.62 -13.60
C ILE A 148 16.93 -3.84 -14.52
N LEU A 149 17.30 -3.62 -15.78
CA LEU A 149 16.45 -2.91 -16.75
C LEU A 149 15.17 -3.70 -17.08
N ILE A 150 15.29 -5.02 -17.31
CA ILE A 150 14.12 -5.89 -17.53
C ILE A 150 13.20 -5.87 -16.31
N HIS A 151 13.77 -5.99 -15.11
CA HIS A 151 13.00 -5.97 -13.87
C HIS A 151 12.29 -4.63 -13.67
N ALA A 152 13.00 -3.52 -13.87
CA ALA A 152 12.43 -2.17 -13.78
C ALA A 152 11.31 -1.96 -14.81
N PHE A 153 11.45 -2.49 -16.02
CA PHE A 153 10.39 -2.44 -17.04
C PHE A 153 9.09 -3.07 -16.55
N TYR A 154 9.14 -4.26 -15.95
CA TYR A 154 7.95 -4.92 -15.40
C TYR A 154 7.32 -4.14 -14.24
N VAL A 155 8.14 -3.56 -13.35
CA VAL A 155 7.64 -2.70 -12.26
C VAL A 155 6.95 -1.45 -12.80
N VAL A 156 7.50 -0.82 -13.84
CA VAL A 156 6.89 0.35 -14.49
C VAL A 156 5.58 -0.02 -15.17
N LEU A 157 5.55 -1.14 -15.90
CA LEU A 157 4.35 -1.63 -16.58
C LEU A 157 3.23 -1.95 -15.58
N GLU A 158 3.54 -2.71 -14.53
CA GLU A 158 2.59 -3.01 -13.46
C GLU A 158 2.09 -1.71 -12.82
N SER A 159 3.01 -0.82 -12.41
CA SER A 159 2.65 0.43 -11.75
C SER A 159 1.72 1.27 -12.63
N ALA A 160 1.94 1.35 -13.94
CA ALA A 160 1.03 2.06 -14.84
C ALA A 160 -0.41 1.51 -14.79
N ILE A 161 -0.55 0.18 -14.78
CA ILE A 161 -1.85 -0.49 -14.67
C ILE A 161 -2.47 -0.21 -13.28
N LEU A 162 -1.71 -0.38 -12.21
CA LEU A 162 -2.21 -0.17 -10.84
C LEU A 162 -2.60 1.29 -10.58
N LEU A 163 -1.85 2.25 -11.12
CA LEU A 163 -2.19 3.69 -11.06
C LEU A 163 -3.54 3.94 -11.75
N TYR A 164 -3.74 3.39 -12.94
CA TYR A 164 -5.02 3.48 -13.66
C TYR A 164 -6.17 2.87 -12.83
N LEU A 165 -5.99 1.66 -12.30
CA LEU A 165 -6.99 0.97 -11.48
C LEU A 165 -7.30 1.73 -10.18
N ALA A 166 -6.29 2.30 -9.52
CA ALA A 166 -6.49 3.07 -8.30
C ALA A 166 -7.30 4.35 -8.54
N VAL A 167 -7.02 5.07 -9.63
CA VAL A 167 -7.79 6.26 -10.03
C VAL A 167 -9.22 5.86 -10.40
N ARG A 168 -9.39 4.81 -11.20
CA ARG A 168 -10.71 4.34 -11.63
C ARG A 168 -11.55 3.88 -10.44
N SER A 169 -10.99 3.07 -9.55
CA SER A 169 -11.66 2.58 -8.34
C SER A 169 -12.04 3.72 -7.40
N ARG A 170 -11.23 4.78 -7.32
CA ARG A 170 -11.57 5.99 -6.55
C ARG A 170 -12.79 6.69 -7.15
N THR A 171 -12.83 6.88 -8.47
CA THR A 171 -13.96 7.50 -9.17
C THR A 171 -15.23 6.69 -8.97
N GLU A 172 -15.17 5.37 -9.12
CA GLU A 172 -16.32 4.47 -8.89
C GLU A 172 -16.82 4.54 -7.44
N ALA A 173 -15.92 4.62 -6.46
CA ALA A 173 -16.30 4.76 -5.06
C ALA A 173 -17.00 6.10 -4.77
N VAL A 174 -16.55 7.20 -5.38
CA VAL A 174 -17.20 8.52 -5.25
C VAL A 174 -18.61 8.49 -5.83
N VAL A 175 -18.75 8.00 -7.07
CA VAL A 175 -20.06 7.90 -7.74
C VAL A 175 -21.03 7.03 -6.96
N SER A 176 -20.55 5.90 -6.43
CA SER A 176 -21.37 4.99 -5.61
C SER A 176 -21.89 5.66 -4.34
N GLN A 177 -21.07 6.44 -3.63
CA GLN A 177 -21.50 7.17 -2.44
C GLN A 177 -22.53 8.26 -2.78
N GLU A 178 -22.30 9.03 -3.85
CA GLU A 178 -23.25 10.06 -4.30
C GLU A 178 -24.62 9.47 -4.67
N MET A 179 -24.65 8.27 -5.27
CA MET A 179 -25.90 7.58 -5.58
C MET A 179 -26.64 7.15 -4.29
N LEU A 180 -25.91 6.64 -3.29
CA LEU A 180 -26.51 6.25 -2.00
C LEU A 180 -27.08 7.46 -1.27
N ASP A 181 -26.37 8.58 -1.23
CA ASP A 181 -26.84 9.82 -0.59
C ASP A 181 -28.10 10.37 -1.27
N LYS A 182 -28.15 10.34 -2.62
CA LYS A 182 -29.34 10.73 -3.37
C LYS A 182 -30.53 9.81 -3.09
N MET A 183 -30.31 8.49 -3.06
CA MET A 183 -31.36 7.52 -2.73
C MET A 183 -31.90 7.71 -1.30
N LEU A 184 -31.03 7.95 -0.34
CA LEU A 184 -31.41 8.24 1.04
C LEU A 184 -32.21 9.55 1.13
N THR A 185 -31.79 10.60 0.42
CA THR A 185 -32.49 11.88 0.37
C THR A 185 -33.89 11.72 -0.20
N ILE A 186 -34.03 11.06 -1.36
CA ILE A 186 -35.33 10.78 -1.99
C ILE A 186 -36.22 9.95 -1.05
N ARG A 187 -35.67 8.93 -0.40
CA ARG A 187 -36.41 8.10 0.55
C ARG A 187 -36.93 8.92 1.72
N LEU A 188 -36.12 9.82 2.26
CA LEU A 188 -36.53 10.71 3.36
C LEU A 188 -37.59 11.73 2.92
N GLU A 189 -37.50 12.27 1.71
CA GLU A 189 -38.54 13.15 1.15
C GLU A 189 -39.88 12.43 0.97
N VAL A 190 -39.86 11.20 0.46
CA VAL A 190 -41.07 10.39 0.29
C VAL A 190 -41.69 10.05 1.65
N LEU A 191 -40.88 9.66 2.64
CA LEU A 191 -41.36 9.40 4.00
C LEU A 191 -41.90 10.67 4.69
N GLY A 192 -41.27 11.82 4.45
CA GLY A 192 -41.72 13.12 4.95
C GLY A 192 -43.05 13.59 4.33
N LYS A 193 -43.33 13.24 3.07
CA LYS A 193 -44.61 13.51 2.40
C LYS A 193 -45.73 12.52 2.77
N GLY A 194 -45.40 11.43 3.48
CA GLY A 194 -46.32 10.34 3.80
C GLY A 194 -47.20 10.52 5.05
N HIS A 195 -47.13 11.65 5.75
CA HIS A 195 -48.03 11.93 6.88
C HIS A 195 -49.23 12.77 6.40
N PRO A 196 -50.41 12.18 6.12
CA PRO A 196 -51.61 12.99 5.89
C PRO A 196 -51.88 13.79 7.16
N GLN A 197 -51.88 15.12 7.04
CA GLN A 197 -52.46 16.00 8.06
C GLN A 197 -53.86 15.47 8.39
N PRO A 198 -54.20 15.21 9.67
CA PRO A 198 -55.55 14.77 10.01
C PRO A 198 -56.51 15.85 9.52
N VAL A 199 -57.35 15.49 8.56
CA VAL A 199 -58.40 16.35 8.05
C VAL A 199 -59.33 16.62 9.24
N MET A 200 -59.17 17.78 9.88
CA MET A 200 -60.15 18.28 10.85
C MET A 200 -61.45 18.51 10.08
N ARG A 201 -62.35 17.52 10.12
CA ARG A 201 -63.74 17.70 9.72
C ARG A 201 -64.35 18.71 10.70
N SER A 202 -64.71 19.89 10.21
CA SER A 202 -65.53 20.83 10.96
C SER A 202 -66.88 20.19 11.25
N PRO A 203 -67.34 20.14 12.51
CA PRO A 203 -68.74 19.88 12.79
C PRO A 203 -69.52 21.14 12.39
N HIS A 204 -70.51 20.91 11.52
CA HIS A 204 -71.64 21.75 11.13
C HIS A 204 -71.76 23.15 11.72
#